data_AF-A0A7X8SMR0-F1
#
_entry.id   AF-A0A7X8SMR0-F1
#
_cell.length_a   1.000
_cell.length_b   1.000
_cell.length_c   1.000
_cell.angle_alpha   90.00
_cell.angle_beta   90.00
_cell.angle_gamma   90.00
#
_symmetry.space_group_name_H-M   'P 1'
#
loop_
_entity.id
_entity.type
_entity.pdbx_description
1 polymer ?
#
loop_
_entity_poly.entity_id
_entity_poly.type
_entity_poly.pdbx_seq_one_letter_code
_entity_poly.pdbx_strand_id
1 'polypeptide(L)'
;MNNNVKQSAIELCKQLKNLLTQISEEQFIAPLDLFSGSSIGQHTRHIIEFYQCLIDSVKKGEQICYEDRQRSLTLESDKYNALAKIDEQISSFSQLDNYTEDVVLKVKDYAQNLEMNEWSSPSTISREMHYCNEHTVHHLAIIKVGLMHYFPGLNLNDSFGVAKSTYAYRKGK
;
A
#
# COMPACT_ATOMS: atom_id res chain seq x y z
N MET A 1 -19.87 -2.34 -1.59
CA MET A 1 -18.48 -2.79 -1.83
C MET A 1 -18.35 -4.31 -2.01
N ASN A 2 -17.48 -4.75 -2.92
CA ASN A 2 -17.14 -6.17 -3.13
C ASN A 2 -16.30 -6.70 -1.96
N ASN A 3 -16.85 -7.65 -1.17
CA ASN A 3 -16.18 -8.21 0.01
C ASN A 3 -14.79 -8.82 -0.27
N ASN A 4 -14.55 -9.31 -1.49
CA ASN A 4 -13.27 -9.95 -1.84
C ASN A 4 -12.11 -8.94 -1.96
N VAL A 5 -12.38 -7.72 -2.41
CA VAL A 5 -11.35 -6.67 -2.56
C VAL A 5 -10.92 -6.15 -1.19
N LYS A 6 -11.88 -5.89 -0.31
CA LYS A 6 -11.64 -5.52 1.10
C LYS A 6 -10.84 -6.58 1.84
N GLN A 7 -11.23 -7.85 1.70
CA GLN A 7 -10.51 -8.95 2.34
C GLN A 7 -9.05 -9.04 1.86
N SER A 8 -8.81 -8.75 0.57
CA SER A 8 -7.45 -8.71 0.02
C SER A 8 -6.62 -7.55 0.60
N ALA A 9 -7.21 -6.37 0.80
CA ALA A 9 -6.55 -5.25 1.48
C ALA A 9 -6.13 -5.62 2.90
N ILE A 10 -7.04 -6.23 3.68
CA ILE A 10 -6.77 -6.68 5.05
C ILE A 10 -5.60 -7.68 5.08
N GLU A 11 -5.59 -8.65 4.18
CA GLU A 11 -4.53 -9.66 4.11
C GLU A 11 -3.18 -9.04 3.76
N LEU A 12 -3.13 -8.10 2.82
CA LEU A 12 -1.91 -7.40 2.44
C LEU A 12 -1.37 -6.52 3.57
N CYS A 13 -2.25 -5.77 4.26
CA CYS A 13 -1.87 -5.03 5.46
C CYS A 13 -1.33 -5.96 6.56
N LYS A 14 -1.92 -7.15 6.75
CA LYS A 14 -1.41 -8.15 7.69
C LYS A 14 -0.05 -8.73 7.27
N GLN A 15 0.19 -8.94 5.97
CA GLN A 15 1.51 -9.34 5.47
C GLN A 15 2.56 -8.29 5.79
N LEU A 16 2.27 -7.01 5.50
CA LEU A 16 3.15 -5.89 5.83
C LEU A 16 3.42 -5.83 7.34
N LYS A 17 2.35 -5.87 8.16
CA LYS A 17 2.47 -5.87 9.63
C LYS A 17 3.37 -6.99 10.14
N ASN A 18 3.15 -8.22 9.67
CA ASN A 18 3.96 -9.37 10.07
C ASN A 18 5.44 -9.15 9.73
N LEU A 19 5.74 -8.68 8.52
CA LEU A 19 7.11 -8.33 8.17
C LEU A 19 7.71 -7.31 9.16
N LEU A 20 7.01 -6.21 9.43
CA LEU A 20 7.55 -5.14 10.29
C LEU A 20 7.83 -5.63 11.71
N THR A 21 7.13 -6.66 12.20
CA THR A 21 7.41 -7.28 13.50
C THR A 21 8.66 -8.16 13.53
N GLN A 22 9.18 -8.56 12.37
CA GLN A 22 10.36 -9.43 12.26
C GLN A 22 11.67 -8.66 12.04
N ILE A 23 11.60 -7.35 11.76
CA ILE A 23 12.77 -6.52 11.50
C ILE A 23 13.02 -5.52 12.62
N SER A 24 14.29 -5.15 12.82
CA SER A 24 14.68 -4.11 13.78
C SER A 24 14.29 -2.71 13.28
N GLU A 25 14.35 -1.72 14.15
CA GLU A 25 14.10 -0.31 13.76
C GLU A 25 15.21 0.20 12.83
N GLU A 26 16.45 -0.21 13.06
CA GLU A 26 17.59 0.11 12.19
C GLU A 26 17.38 -0.46 10.78
N GLN A 27 16.94 -1.72 10.67
CA GLN A 27 16.63 -2.33 9.38
C GLN A 27 15.46 -1.66 8.67
N PHE A 28 14.48 -1.17 9.42
CA PHE A 28 13.31 -0.48 8.88
C PHE A 28 13.69 0.83 8.20
N ILE A 29 14.55 1.64 8.84
CA ILE A 29 14.93 2.97 8.33
C ILE A 29 16.15 2.96 7.41
N ALA A 30 16.93 1.87 7.39
CA ALA A 30 18.16 1.80 6.62
C ALA A 30 17.90 1.99 5.11
N PRO A 31 18.60 2.94 4.45
CA PRO A 31 18.58 3.03 2.99
C PRO A 31 19.29 1.80 2.41
N LEU A 32 18.72 1.24 1.34
CA LEU A 32 19.26 0.06 0.67
C LEU A 32 19.57 0.34 -0.79
N ASP A 33 20.77 0.01 -1.25
CA ASP A 33 21.21 0.25 -2.63
C ASP A 33 20.32 -0.45 -3.65
N LEU A 34 19.84 -1.67 -3.34
CA LEU A 34 18.93 -2.41 -4.22
C LEU A 34 17.57 -1.72 -4.38
N PHE A 35 17.21 -0.83 -3.45
CA PHE A 35 16.02 0.03 -3.52
C PHE A 35 16.34 1.42 -4.07
N SER A 36 17.47 1.57 -4.78
CA SER A 36 17.96 2.86 -5.27
C SER A 36 18.10 3.89 -4.15
N GLY A 37 18.57 3.44 -2.98
CA GLY A 37 18.77 4.27 -1.79
C GLY A 37 17.51 4.46 -0.93
N SER A 38 16.37 3.89 -1.30
CA SER A 38 15.16 3.94 -0.47
C SER A 38 15.21 2.91 0.68
N SER A 39 14.44 3.13 1.74
CA SER A 39 14.32 2.20 2.87
C SER A 39 13.03 1.35 2.83
N ILE A 40 12.97 0.30 3.67
CA ILE A 40 11.72 -0.45 3.90
C ILE A 40 10.64 0.48 4.46
N GLY A 41 11.01 1.41 5.34
CA GLY A 41 10.13 2.42 5.90
C GLY A 41 9.52 3.32 4.83
N GLN A 42 10.28 3.74 3.82
CA GLN A 42 9.75 4.57 2.73
C GLN A 42 8.73 3.83 1.87
N HIS A 43 8.96 2.55 1.57
CA HIS A 43 7.96 1.71 0.89
C HIS A 43 6.73 1.47 1.78
N THR A 44 6.93 1.25 3.08
CA THR A 44 5.85 1.06 4.07
C THR A 44 4.95 2.29 4.14
N ARG A 45 5.53 3.48 4.32
CA ARG A 45 4.80 4.74 4.25
C ARG A 45 3.99 4.84 2.97
N HIS A 46 4.61 4.57 1.83
CA HIS A 46 3.95 4.72 0.54
C HIS A 46 2.70 3.83 0.40
N ILE A 47 2.77 2.58 0.88
CA ILE A 47 1.60 1.68 0.96
C ILE A 47 0.51 2.29 1.86
N ILE A 48 0.90 2.74 3.06
CA ILE A 48 -0.05 3.30 4.04
C ILE A 48 -0.73 4.55 3.45
N GLU A 49 0.02 5.49 2.87
CA GLU A 49 -0.52 6.73 2.32
C GLU A 49 -1.52 6.51 1.18
N PHE A 50 -1.36 5.44 0.38
CA PHE A 50 -2.32 5.11 -0.68
C PHE A 50 -3.68 4.71 -0.12
N TYR A 51 -3.71 3.82 0.88
CA TYR A 51 -4.97 3.46 1.54
C TYR A 51 -5.56 4.64 2.33
N GLN A 52 -4.74 5.47 2.98
CA GLN A 52 -5.20 6.68 3.66
C GLN A 52 -5.86 7.64 2.68
N CYS A 53 -5.23 7.90 1.52
CA CYS A 53 -5.80 8.74 0.47
C CYS A 53 -7.18 8.25 0.04
N LEU A 54 -7.32 6.95 -0.25
CA LEU A 54 -8.62 6.35 -0.58
C LEU A 54 -9.65 6.54 0.54
N ILE A 55 -9.30 6.16 1.78
CA ILE A 55 -10.21 6.18 2.92
C ILE A 55 -10.67 7.61 3.21
N ASP A 56 -9.74 8.56 3.24
CA ASP A 56 -10.01 9.94 3.60
C ASP A 56 -10.84 10.65 2.52
N SER A 57 -10.50 10.44 1.23
CA SER A 57 -11.28 11.01 0.12
C SER A 57 -12.73 10.49 0.16
N VAL A 58 -12.92 9.17 0.36
CA VAL A 58 -14.27 8.59 0.47
C VAL A 58 -15.04 9.17 1.66
N LYS A 59 -14.41 9.24 2.84
CA LYS A 59 -15.05 9.76 4.05
C LYS A 59 -15.47 11.22 3.93
N LYS A 60 -14.71 12.02 3.19
CA LYS A 60 -14.96 13.45 2.97
C LYS A 60 -15.88 13.72 1.77
N GLY A 61 -16.13 12.72 0.92
CA GLY A 61 -16.84 12.90 -0.35
C GLY A 61 -16.02 13.68 -1.39
N GLU A 62 -14.70 13.59 -1.32
CA GLU A 62 -13.75 14.25 -2.22
C GLU A 62 -13.34 13.33 -3.38
N GLN A 63 -12.78 13.93 -4.44
CA GLN A 63 -12.12 13.15 -5.50
C GLN A 63 -10.90 12.43 -4.92
N ILE A 64 -10.64 11.21 -5.41
CA ILE A 64 -9.45 10.45 -5.03
C ILE A 64 -8.30 10.93 -5.91
N CYS A 65 -7.20 11.38 -5.31
CA CYS A 65 -6.01 11.87 -6.01
C CYS A 65 -4.74 11.37 -5.31
N TYR A 66 -4.13 10.30 -5.81
CA TYR A 66 -2.98 9.65 -5.17
C TYR A 66 -1.70 10.52 -5.22
N GLU A 67 -1.63 11.46 -6.15
CA GLU A 67 -0.54 12.43 -6.23
C GLU A 67 -0.62 13.46 -5.10
N ASP A 68 -1.82 13.74 -4.58
CA ASP A 68 -2.08 14.65 -3.46
C ASP A 68 -2.06 13.95 -2.09
N ARG A 69 -1.66 12.67 -2.04
CA ARG A 69 -1.55 11.93 -0.78
C ARG A 69 -0.68 12.69 0.22
N GLN A 70 -1.13 12.74 1.47
CA GLN A 70 -0.42 13.42 2.55
C GLN A 70 0.89 12.68 2.86
N ARG A 71 2.03 13.36 2.75
CA ARG A 71 3.33 12.77 3.06
C ARG A 71 3.64 12.85 4.55
N SER A 72 3.70 11.70 5.23
CA SER A 72 4.04 11.62 6.65
C SER A 72 5.40 10.97 6.87
N LEU A 73 6.41 11.79 7.17
CA LEU A 73 7.78 11.31 7.40
C LEU A 73 7.88 10.39 8.62
N THR A 74 6.99 10.52 9.60
CA THR A 74 6.99 9.64 10.77
C THR A 74 6.62 8.20 10.42
N LEU A 75 5.93 7.95 9.30
CA LEU A 75 5.63 6.59 8.86
C LEU A 75 6.84 5.88 8.23
N GLU A 76 7.84 6.61 7.76
CA GLU A 76 9.07 6.02 7.21
C GLU A 76 10.21 5.94 8.23
N SER A 77 10.13 6.70 9.34
CA SER A 77 11.17 6.75 10.36
C SER A 77 10.80 6.08 11.69
N ASP A 78 9.51 5.92 12.00
CA ASP A 78 9.02 5.28 13.23
C ASP A 78 8.22 4.01 12.89
N LYS A 79 8.84 2.87 13.16
CA LYS A 79 8.28 1.53 12.90
C LYS A 79 6.99 1.27 13.69
N TYR A 80 6.90 1.75 14.92
CA TYR A 80 5.73 1.51 15.79
C TYR A 80 4.56 2.40 15.39
N ASN A 81 4.83 3.64 14.99
CA ASN A 81 3.82 4.49 14.38
C ASN A 81 3.27 3.88 13.08
N ALA A 82 4.14 3.33 12.21
CA ALA A 82 3.71 2.63 11.01
C ALA A 82 2.82 1.40 11.34
N LEU A 83 3.22 0.58 12.31
CA LEU A 83 2.42 -0.56 12.80
C LEU A 83 1.04 -0.11 13.30
N ALA A 84 0.96 0.96 14.10
CA ALA A 84 -0.29 1.50 14.60
C ALA A 84 -1.20 1.99 13.47
N LYS A 85 -0.65 2.66 12.45
CA LYS A 85 -1.42 3.09 11.29
C LYS A 85 -1.93 1.93 10.44
N ILE A 86 -1.19 0.84 10.32
CA ILE A 86 -1.67 -0.36 9.64
C ILE A 86 -2.89 -0.94 10.36
N ASP A 87 -2.90 -0.97 11.70
CA ASP A 87 -4.05 -1.43 12.48
C ASP A 87 -5.28 -0.52 12.34
N GLU A 88 -5.06 0.80 12.33
CA GLU A 88 -6.10 1.80 12.07
C GLU A 88 -6.73 1.62 10.67
N GLN A 89 -5.90 1.34 9.65
CA GLN A 89 -6.37 1.09 8.29
C GLN A 89 -7.22 -0.17 8.19
N ILE A 90 -6.75 -1.28 8.75
CA ILE A 90 -7.51 -2.54 8.79
C ILE A 90 -8.88 -2.31 9.42
N SER A 91 -8.94 -1.53 10.50
CA SER A 91 -10.19 -1.19 11.18
C SER A 91 -11.09 -0.26 10.35
N SER A 92 -10.50 0.61 9.53
CA SER A 92 -11.22 1.59 8.71
C SER A 92 -11.80 0.98 7.43
N PHE A 93 -11.28 -0.13 6.91
CA PHE A 93 -11.78 -0.71 5.66
C PHE A 93 -13.24 -1.15 5.72
N SER A 94 -13.75 -1.56 6.89
CA SER A 94 -15.17 -1.89 7.07
C SER A 94 -16.08 -0.66 6.99
N GLN A 95 -15.56 0.52 7.34
CA GLN A 95 -16.33 1.76 7.34
C GLN A 95 -16.68 2.21 5.91
N LEU A 96 -15.90 1.78 4.91
CA LEU A 96 -16.15 2.08 3.50
C LEU A 96 -17.44 1.45 2.98
N ASP A 97 -17.96 0.41 3.64
CA ASP A 97 -19.26 -0.19 3.29
C ASP A 97 -20.44 0.79 3.50
N ASN A 98 -20.24 1.87 4.27
CA ASN A 98 -21.28 2.86 4.59
C ASN A 98 -21.39 4.00 3.55
N TYR A 99 -20.56 3.99 2.52
CA TYR A 99 -20.48 5.05 1.51
C TYR A 99 -20.99 4.55 0.15
N THR A 100 -21.43 5.50 -0.69
CA THR A 100 -21.81 5.23 -2.07
C THR A 100 -20.62 4.71 -2.85
N GLU A 101 -20.84 3.69 -3.67
CA GLU A 101 -19.77 3.02 -4.40
C GLU A 101 -19.13 3.92 -5.48
N ASP A 102 -19.90 4.85 -6.06
CA ASP A 102 -19.43 5.77 -7.11
C ASP A 102 -18.49 6.82 -6.54
N VAL A 103 -17.33 6.97 -7.18
CA VAL A 103 -16.30 7.96 -6.86
C VAL A 103 -15.72 8.55 -8.13
N VAL A 104 -14.94 9.62 -8.00
CA VAL A 104 -14.20 10.20 -9.11
C VAL A 104 -12.71 10.10 -8.81
N LEU A 105 -11.98 9.45 -9.69
CA LEU A 105 -10.52 9.47 -9.69
C LEU A 105 -10.07 10.75 -10.40
N LYS A 106 -9.20 11.51 -9.74
CA LYS A 106 -8.45 12.63 -10.31
C LYS A 106 -6.98 12.24 -10.38
N VAL A 107 -6.37 12.49 -11.53
CA VAL A 107 -4.94 12.23 -11.75
C VAL A 107 -4.25 13.53 -12.09
N LYS A 108 -3.14 13.81 -11.39
CA LYS A 108 -2.22 14.90 -11.73
C LYS A 108 -1.01 14.32 -12.46
N ASP A 109 -0.98 14.50 -13.77
CA ASP A 109 0.11 14.03 -14.62
C ASP A 109 1.13 15.15 -14.84
N TYR A 110 2.40 14.86 -14.62
CA TYR A 110 3.49 15.81 -14.77
C TYR A 110 4.32 15.46 -16.00
N ALA A 111 4.29 16.36 -16.99
CA ALA A 111 5.11 16.22 -18.19
C ALA A 111 6.61 16.36 -17.86
N GLN A 112 7.49 16.01 -18.79
CA GLN A 112 8.95 16.09 -18.59
C GLN A 112 9.45 17.49 -18.23
N ASN A 113 8.75 18.53 -18.69
CA ASN A 113 9.03 19.93 -18.36
C ASN A 113 8.44 20.38 -17.01
N LEU A 114 7.92 19.43 -16.20
CA LEU A 114 7.25 19.66 -14.91
C LEU A 114 5.93 20.43 -15.01
N GLU A 115 5.38 20.62 -16.21
CA GLU A 115 4.02 21.14 -16.36
C GLU A 115 2.99 20.10 -15.92
N MET A 116 2.06 20.54 -15.08
CA MET A 116 0.99 19.68 -14.56
C MET A 116 -0.20 19.73 -15.50
N ASN A 117 -0.62 18.57 -15.97
CA ASN A 117 -1.92 18.34 -16.59
C ASN A 117 -2.78 17.55 -15.61
N GLU A 118 -4.09 17.79 -15.60
CA GLU A 118 -5.00 16.99 -14.80
C GLU A 118 -6.18 16.49 -15.62
N TRP A 119 -6.62 15.27 -15.29
CA TRP A 119 -7.83 14.69 -15.83
C TRP A 119 -8.58 13.96 -14.73
N SER A 120 -9.86 13.68 -14.97
CA SER A 120 -10.69 12.94 -14.04
C SER A 120 -11.53 11.91 -14.78
N SER A 121 -11.80 10.79 -14.11
CA SER A 121 -12.64 9.72 -14.63
C SER A 121 -13.56 9.19 -13.53
N PRO A 122 -14.80 8.79 -13.87
CA PRO A 122 -15.61 7.97 -12.98
C PRO A 122 -14.86 6.69 -12.59
N SER A 123 -15.03 6.27 -11.33
CA SER A 123 -14.55 4.99 -10.81
C SER A 123 -15.47 4.49 -9.68
N THR A 124 -15.04 3.46 -8.98
CA THR A 124 -15.73 2.93 -7.80
C THR A 124 -14.78 2.71 -6.63
N ILE A 125 -15.29 2.76 -5.38
CA ILE A 125 -14.52 2.43 -4.17
C ILE A 125 -13.84 1.07 -4.33
N SER A 126 -14.55 0.04 -4.81
CA SER A 126 -14.02 -1.30 -5.03
C SER A 126 -12.91 -1.30 -6.09
N ARG A 127 -13.02 -0.51 -7.15
CA ARG A 127 -12.00 -0.42 -8.20
C ARG A 127 -10.73 0.25 -7.70
N GLU A 128 -10.87 1.33 -6.93
CA GLU A 128 -9.74 2.07 -6.36
C GLU A 128 -9.08 1.30 -5.21
N MET A 129 -9.84 0.59 -4.39
CA MET A 129 -9.28 -0.32 -3.40
C MET A 129 -8.51 -1.46 -4.07
N HIS A 130 -8.99 -2.00 -5.19
CA HIS A 130 -8.24 -3.01 -5.94
C HIS A 130 -6.92 -2.43 -6.50
N TYR A 131 -6.92 -1.18 -6.95
CA TYR A 131 -5.68 -0.50 -7.35
C TYR A 131 -4.70 -0.40 -6.17
N CYS A 132 -5.15 0.05 -4.99
CA CYS A 132 -4.31 0.05 -3.78
C CYS A 132 -3.77 -1.35 -3.44
N ASN A 133 -4.56 -2.40 -3.62
CA ASN A 133 -4.12 -3.78 -3.40
C ASN A 133 -2.99 -4.17 -4.35
N GLU A 134 -3.13 -3.94 -5.66
CA GLU A 134 -2.10 -4.27 -6.64
C GLU A 134 -0.82 -3.44 -6.42
N HIS A 135 -0.97 -2.16 -6.08
CA HIS A 135 0.13 -1.28 -5.69
C HIS A 135 0.86 -1.79 -4.44
N THR A 136 0.11 -2.28 -3.46
CA THR A 136 0.68 -2.92 -2.26
C THR A 136 1.43 -4.19 -2.61
N VAL A 137 0.87 -5.08 -3.44
CA VAL A 137 1.55 -6.29 -3.92
C VAL A 137 2.87 -5.94 -4.60
N HIS A 138 2.87 -4.92 -5.45
CA HIS A 138 4.06 -4.43 -6.13
C HIS A 138 5.16 -4.02 -5.13
N HIS A 139 4.82 -3.19 -4.13
CA HIS A 139 5.79 -2.78 -3.12
C HIS A 139 6.26 -3.91 -2.20
N LEU A 140 5.37 -4.83 -1.80
CA LEU A 140 5.76 -6.01 -1.04
C LEU A 140 6.69 -6.93 -1.85
N ALA A 141 6.52 -7.02 -3.17
CA ALA A 141 7.43 -7.75 -4.04
C ALA A 141 8.83 -7.11 -4.10
N ILE A 142 8.91 -5.77 -4.19
CA ILE A 142 10.19 -5.03 -4.12
C ILE A 142 10.85 -5.29 -2.76
N ILE A 143 10.11 -5.10 -1.67
CA ILE A 143 10.60 -5.33 -0.32
C ILE A 143 11.15 -6.76 -0.20
N LYS A 144 10.41 -7.76 -0.67
CA LYS A 144 10.83 -9.17 -0.65
C LYS A 144 12.19 -9.38 -1.31
N VAL A 145 12.43 -8.77 -2.46
CA VAL A 145 13.72 -8.88 -3.17
C VAL A 145 14.86 -8.34 -2.30
N GLY A 146 14.68 -7.17 -1.66
CA GLY A 146 15.70 -6.62 -0.76
C GLY A 146 15.90 -7.45 0.50
N LEU A 147 14.82 -7.94 1.12
CA LEU A 147 14.92 -8.79 2.30
C LEU A 147 15.68 -10.09 2.01
N MET A 148 15.41 -10.74 0.89
CA MET A 148 16.11 -11.96 0.48
C MET A 148 17.62 -11.71 0.23
N HIS A 149 17.99 -10.49 -0.18
CA HIS A 149 19.37 -10.12 -0.43
C HIS A 149 20.12 -9.73 0.85
N TYR A 150 19.57 -8.79 1.63
CA TYR A 150 20.26 -8.20 2.79
C TYR A 150 20.04 -8.99 4.10
N PHE A 151 18.93 -9.72 4.20
CA PHE A 151 18.51 -10.39 5.43
C PHE A 151 18.05 -11.85 5.18
N PRO A 152 18.94 -12.72 4.66
CA PRO A 152 18.57 -14.07 4.21
C PRO A 152 18.06 -14.99 5.34
N GLY A 153 18.22 -14.62 6.61
CA GLY A 153 17.68 -15.35 7.76
C GLY A 153 16.19 -15.09 8.06
N LEU A 154 15.55 -14.12 7.37
CA LEU A 154 14.13 -13.84 7.55
C LEU A 154 13.26 -14.88 6.83
N ASN A 155 12.33 -15.47 7.57
CA ASN A 155 11.36 -16.42 7.02
C ASN A 155 10.09 -15.69 6.57
N LEU A 156 10.00 -15.42 5.28
CA LEU A 156 8.80 -14.86 4.66
C LEU A 156 7.86 -15.98 4.21
N ASN A 157 6.55 -15.78 4.40
CA ASN A 157 5.55 -16.69 3.87
C ASN A 157 5.62 -16.75 2.33
N ASP A 158 5.40 -17.92 1.73
CA ASP A 158 5.39 -18.12 0.27
C ASP A 158 4.48 -17.13 -0.49
N SER A 159 3.37 -16.72 0.14
CA SER A 159 2.40 -15.77 -0.41
C SER A 159 2.78 -14.30 -0.25
N PHE A 160 3.84 -13.99 0.50
CA PHE A 160 4.27 -12.62 0.77
C PHE A 160 4.66 -11.90 -0.52
N GLY A 161 3.99 -10.77 -0.79
CA GLY A 161 4.23 -9.95 -1.97
C GLY A 161 3.90 -10.65 -3.29
N VAL A 162 2.96 -11.58 -3.29
CA VAL A 162 2.52 -12.32 -4.48
C VAL A 162 1.02 -12.10 -4.70
N ALA A 163 0.64 -11.65 -5.90
CA ALA A 163 -0.77 -11.53 -6.28
C ALA A 163 -1.50 -12.88 -6.12
N LYS A 164 -2.77 -12.84 -5.69
CA LYS A 164 -3.55 -14.07 -5.43
C LYS A 164 -3.69 -14.97 -6.65
N SER A 165 -3.86 -14.39 -7.84
CA SER A 165 -3.89 -15.11 -9.11
C SER A 165 -2.58 -15.86 -9.36
N THR A 166 -1.44 -15.19 -9.20
CA THR A 166 -0.11 -15.79 -9.32
C THR A 166 0.13 -16.89 -8.28
N TYR A 167 -0.32 -16.68 -7.05
CA TYR A 167 -0.21 -17.70 -6.00
C TYR A 167 -1.07 -18.93 -6.34
N ALA A 168 -2.31 -18.73 -6.80
CA ALA A 168 -3.20 -19.81 -7.21
C ALA A 168 -2.61 -20.63 -8.36
N TYR A 169 -2.10 -19.96 -9.40
CA TYR A 169 -1.40 -20.59 -10.51
C TYR A 169 -0.21 -21.45 -10.05
N ARG A 170 0.63 -20.92 -9.14
CA ARG A 170 1.76 -21.68 -8.55
C ARG A 170 1.32 -22.90 -7.74
N LYS A 171 0.09 -22.90 -7.22
CA LYS A 171 -0.51 -24.03 -6.49
C LYS A 171 -1.35 -24.94 -7.39
N GLY A 172 -1.30 -24.75 -8.72
CA GLY A 172 -1.97 -25.61 -9.70
C GLY A 172 -3.48 -25.38 -9.83
N LYS A 173 -3.94 -24.16 -9.53
CA LYS A 173 -5.31 -23.73 -9.82
C LYS A 173 -5.40 -22.92 -11.12
#